data_AF-A0A4C1YZN3-F1
#
_entry.id   AF-A0A4C1YZN3-F1
#
_cell.length_a   1.000
_cell.length_b   1.000
_cell.length_c   1.000
_cell.angle_alpha   90.00
_cell.angle_beta   90.00
_cell.angle_gamma   90.00
#
_symmetry.space_group_name_H-M   'P 1'
#
loop_
_entity.id
_entity.type
_entity.pdbx_description
1 polymer ?
#
loop_
_entity_poly.entity_id
_entity_poly.type
_entity_poly.pdbx_seq_one_letter_code
_entity_poly.pdbx_strand_id
1 'polypeptide(L)'
;MKNHARLFLITGLQNLSTVVSFCDESRDGGPSTAVNNKNARRMIEIDRHVTYHKIRASLDISMSKMQSILHRYLCMKKLCSRWIPRNLTETQKMDCVYWCNSMLKEGALDLVWDIAISDETWIYCYNPNTKPETTV
;
A
#
# COMPACT_ATOMS: atom_id res chain seq x y z
N MET A 1 -11.21 -7.60 15.94
CA MET A 1 -10.24 -6.60 15.41
C MET A 1 -9.79 -7.07 14.04
N LYS A 2 -10.33 -6.48 12.97
CA LYS A 2 -10.13 -6.98 11.60
C LYS A 2 -8.78 -6.52 11.06
N ASN A 3 -8.01 -7.50 10.60
CA ASN A 3 -6.69 -7.46 9.98
C ASN A 3 -6.38 -6.15 9.23
N HIS A 4 -5.33 -5.45 9.68
CA HIS A 4 -4.67 -4.41 8.91
C HIS A 4 -4.01 -5.06 7.68
N ALA A 5 -4.75 -5.10 6.57
CA ALA A 5 -4.26 -5.61 5.30
C ALA A 5 -3.15 -4.69 4.77
N ARG A 6 -2.04 -5.30 4.35
CA ARG A 6 -0.80 -4.62 3.93
C ARG A 6 -0.75 -4.60 2.40
N LEU A 7 -0.65 -3.42 1.80
CA LEU A 7 -0.67 -3.24 0.35
C LEU A 7 0.72 -3.37 -0.27
N PHE A 8 0.87 -4.15 -1.33
CA PHE A 8 2.01 -4.04 -2.22
C PHE A 8 1.64 -3.08 -3.36
N LEU A 9 2.38 -1.98 -3.52
CA LEU A 9 2.29 -1.14 -4.73
C LEU A 9 3.63 -1.13 -5.45
N ILE A 10 3.51 -1.19 -6.78
CA ILE A 10 4.58 -1.06 -7.76
C ILE A 10 4.86 0.45 -7.88
N THR A 11 5.97 0.94 -7.34
CA THR A 11 6.45 2.28 -7.65
C THR A 11 7.37 2.23 -8.86
N GLY A 12 6.98 2.89 -9.95
CA GLY A 12 7.91 3.45 -10.93
C GLY A 12 8.36 2.51 -12.04
N LEU A 13 7.59 2.51 -13.14
CA LEU A 13 8.08 2.14 -14.46
C LEU A 13 8.70 3.40 -15.08
N GLN A 14 9.95 3.73 -14.74
CA GLN A 14 10.76 4.71 -15.48
C GLN A 14 12.21 4.22 -15.57
N ASN A 15 12.68 4.15 -16.81
CA ASN A 15 13.91 3.50 -17.29
C ASN A 15 15.20 4.10 -16.72
N LEU A 16 16.24 3.29 -16.50
CA LEU A 16 17.56 3.46 -17.13
C LEU A 16 18.49 2.26 -16.90
N SER A 17 19.22 1.92 -17.97
CA SER A 17 20.55 1.27 -18.01
C SER A 17 20.68 -0.22 -17.67
N THR A 18 20.82 -1.01 -18.75
CA THR A 18 21.65 -2.22 -18.89
C THR A 18 21.93 -3.02 -17.63
N VAL A 19 20.92 -3.75 -17.14
CA VAL A 19 21.18 -4.96 -16.35
C VAL A 19 21.31 -6.10 -17.34
N VAL A 20 22.55 -6.55 -17.56
CA VAL A 20 22.81 -7.84 -18.21
C VAL A 20 22.01 -8.89 -17.45
N SER A 21 20.92 -9.34 -18.06
CA SER A 21 20.11 -10.45 -17.57
C SER A 21 20.92 -11.72 -17.82
N PHE A 22 21.64 -12.19 -16.80
CA PHE A 22 22.17 -13.54 -16.79
C PHE A 22 20.97 -14.50 -16.72
N CYS A 23 20.54 -14.97 -17.89
CA CYS A 23 19.55 -16.03 -18.00
C CYS A 23 20.21 -17.32 -17.51
N ASP A 24 19.92 -17.69 -16.26
CA ASP A 24 20.29 -18.97 -15.69
C ASP A 24 19.56 -20.08 -16.49
N GLU A 25 20.33 -20.96 -17.14
CA GLU A 25 19.79 -22.09 -17.91
C GLU A 25 18.97 -23.00 -16.99
N SER A 26 17.75 -23.34 -17.43
CA SER A 26 16.81 -24.12 -16.62
C SER A 26 17.35 -25.52 -16.37
N ARG A 27 17.70 -25.82 -15.12
CA ARG A 27 17.93 -27.19 -14.67
C ARG A 27 16.61 -27.97 -14.66
N ASP A 28 16.63 -29.13 -15.29
CA ASP A 28 15.50 -29.99 -15.66
C ASP A 28 14.79 -30.63 -14.45
N GLY A 29 14.06 -29.82 -13.67
CA GLY A 29 13.26 -30.35 -12.56
C GLY A 29 12.35 -29.36 -11.85
N GLY A 30 12.40 -28.06 -12.16
CA GLY A 30 11.54 -27.06 -11.52
C GLY A 30 10.94 -26.05 -12.52
N PRO A 31 9.77 -25.45 -12.23
CA PRO A 31 9.19 -24.42 -13.07
C PRO A 31 10.18 -23.27 -13.26
N SER A 32 10.32 -22.81 -14.51
CA SER A 32 11.31 -21.79 -14.84
C SER A 32 11.09 -20.52 -14.00
N THR A 33 12.18 -19.88 -13.60
CA THR A 33 12.14 -18.63 -12.81
C THR A 33 11.29 -17.56 -13.52
N ALA A 34 11.31 -17.54 -14.86
CA ALA A 34 10.48 -16.64 -15.65
C ALA A 34 8.96 -16.91 -15.51
N VAL A 35 8.52 -18.17 -15.44
CA VAL A 35 7.11 -18.54 -15.22
C VAL A 35 6.67 -18.12 -13.82
N ASN A 36 7.49 -18.37 -12.80
CA ASN A 36 7.18 -17.99 -11.42
C ASN A 36 7.10 -16.46 -11.23
N ASN A 37 7.96 -15.69 -11.90
CA ASN A 37 7.91 -14.22 -11.87
C ASN A 37 6.60 -13.69 -12.45
N LYS A 38 6.17 -14.22 -13.60
CA LYS A 38 4.91 -13.81 -14.24
C LYS A 38 3.69 -14.17 -13.39
N ASN A 39 3.69 -15.36 -12.79
CA ASN A 39 2.58 -15.81 -11.94
C ASN A 39 2.50 -15.01 -10.64
N ALA A 40 3.64 -14.74 -9.98
CA ALA A 40 3.70 -13.87 -8.80
C ALA A 40 3.15 -12.47 -9.08
N ARG A 41 3.52 -11.89 -10.23
CA ARG A 41 3.03 -10.57 -10.65
C ARG A 41 1.51 -10.59 -10.85
N ARG A 42 0.97 -11.58 -11.55
CA ARG A 42 -0.49 -11.72 -11.76
C ARG A 42 -1.27 -11.83 -10.45
N MET A 43 -0.76 -12.60 -9.49
CA MET A 43 -1.40 -12.73 -8.17
C MET A 43 -1.52 -11.38 -7.45
N ILE A 44 -0.49 -10.55 -7.53
CA ILE A 44 -0.46 -9.21 -6.90
C ILE A 44 -1.35 -8.21 -7.64
N GLU A 45 -1.42 -8.31 -8.97
CA GLU A 45 -2.31 -7.48 -9.78
C GLU A 45 -3.80 -7.77 -9.48
N ILE A 46 -4.15 -9.04 -9.23
CA ILE A 46 -5.51 -9.45 -8.83
C ILE A 46 -5.81 -8.99 -7.39
N ASP A 47 -4.91 -9.25 -6.45
CA ASP A 47 -5.06 -8.87 -5.06
C ASP A 47 -3.79 -8.22 -4.52
N ARG A 48 -3.83 -6.88 -4.40
CA ARG A 48 -2.70 -6.09 -3.88
C ARG A 48 -2.40 -6.36 -2.40
N HIS A 49 -3.26 -7.08 -1.68
CA HIS A 49 -3.09 -7.45 -0.28
C HIS A 49 -2.63 -8.90 -0.09
N VAL A 50 -2.25 -9.58 -1.17
CA VAL A 50 -1.80 -10.97 -1.09
C VAL A 50 -0.58 -11.10 -0.17
N THR A 51 -0.64 -12.03 0.77
CA THR A 51 0.46 -12.28 1.72
C THR A 51 1.56 -13.13 1.07
N TYR A 52 2.82 -12.90 1.48
CA TYR A 52 3.97 -13.74 1.09
C TYR A 52 3.70 -15.25 1.22
N HIS A 53 3.07 -15.69 2.30
CA HIS A 53 2.71 -17.10 2.51
C HIS A 53 1.77 -17.66 1.44
N LYS A 54 0.82 -16.85 0.96
CA LYS A 54 -0.14 -17.27 -0.07
C LYS A 54 0.54 -17.38 -1.42
N ILE A 55 1.39 -16.40 -1.79
CA ILE A 55 2.21 -16.47 -3.00
C ILE A 55 3.13 -17.70 -2.96
N ARG A 56 3.82 -17.91 -1.83
CA ARG A 56 4.72 -19.05 -1.62
C ARG A 56 3.99 -20.38 -1.81
N ALA A 57 2.84 -20.55 -1.17
CA ALA A 57 2.06 -21.78 -1.25
C ALA A 57 1.51 -22.04 -2.66
N SER A 58 1.10 -20.99 -3.39
CA SER A 58 0.59 -21.14 -4.76
C SER A 58 1.67 -21.44 -5.80
N LEU A 59 2.90 -20.96 -5.60
CA LEU A 59 4.01 -21.15 -6.53
C LEU A 59 4.95 -22.30 -6.14
N ASP A 60 4.73 -22.90 -4.97
CA ASP A 60 5.59 -23.92 -4.36
C ASP A 60 7.09 -23.55 -4.38
N ILE A 61 7.40 -22.37 -3.86
CA ILE A 61 8.78 -21.85 -3.81
C ILE A 61 9.24 -21.63 -2.37
N SER A 62 10.55 -21.52 -2.17
CA SER A 62 11.10 -21.10 -0.88
C SER A 62 10.84 -19.61 -0.61
N MET A 63 10.83 -19.21 0.67
CA MET A 63 10.66 -17.81 1.07
C MET A 63 11.76 -16.89 0.53
N SER A 64 13.00 -17.37 0.49
CA SER A 64 14.14 -16.62 -0.05
C SER A 64 14.00 -16.38 -1.55
N LYS A 65 13.56 -17.40 -2.30
CA LYS A 65 13.29 -17.28 -3.74
C LYS A 65 12.14 -16.30 -3.97
N MET A 66 11.05 -16.39 -3.21
CA MET A 66 9.93 -15.45 -3.30
C MET A 66 10.35 -14.00 -3.00
N GLN A 67 11.16 -13.75 -1.96
CA GLN A 67 11.69 -12.41 -1.68
C GLN A 67 12.54 -11.89 -2.84
N SER A 68 13.37 -12.75 -3.42
CA SER A 68 14.21 -12.40 -4.56
C SER A 68 13.35 -12.05 -5.78
N ILE A 69 12.32 -12.84 -6.08
CA ILE A 69 11.34 -12.56 -7.13
C ILE A 69 10.71 -11.18 -6.95
N LEU A 70 10.22 -10.87 -5.73
CA LEU A 70 9.51 -9.63 -5.48
C LEU A 70 10.44 -8.40 -5.49
N HIS A 71 11.60 -8.47 -4.85
CA HIS A 71 12.48 -7.31 -4.70
C HIS A 71 13.49 -7.13 -5.85
N ARG A 72 14.02 -8.22 -6.42
CA ARG A 72 15.09 -8.17 -7.44
C ARG A 72 14.56 -8.27 -8.86
N TYR A 73 13.58 -9.13 -9.11
CA TYR A 73 13.06 -9.36 -10.47
C TYR A 73 11.84 -8.49 -10.79
N LEU A 74 10.95 -8.28 -9.82
CA LEU A 74 9.75 -7.45 -9.99
C LEU A 74 9.92 -6.02 -9.45
N CYS A 75 11.03 -5.74 -8.74
CA CYS A 75 11.33 -4.44 -8.15
C CYS A 75 10.19 -3.87 -7.28
N MET A 76 9.40 -4.74 -6.64
CA MET A 76 8.26 -4.36 -5.83
C MET A 76 8.70 -4.01 -4.40
N LYS A 77 8.02 -3.00 -3.83
CA LYS A 77 8.17 -2.61 -2.43
C LYS A 77 6.87 -2.86 -1.69
N LYS A 78 7.01 -3.25 -0.43
CA LYS A 78 5.87 -3.41 0.47
C LYS A 78 5.48 -2.04 1.02
N LEU A 79 4.22 -1.66 0.88
CA LEU A 79 3.68 -0.45 1.48
C LEU A 79 2.72 -0.80 2.61
N CYS A 80 2.52 0.17 3.50
CA CYS A 80 1.45 0.10 4.48
C CYS A 80 0.23 0.78 3.89
N SER A 81 -0.95 0.17 4.08
CA SER A 81 -2.20 0.81 3.71
C SER A 81 -2.41 2.07 4.54
N ARG A 82 -2.85 3.15 3.89
CA ARG A 82 -3.21 4.37 4.61
C ARG A 82 -4.49 4.14 5.38
N TRP A 83 -4.55 4.60 6.64
CA TRP A 83 -5.79 4.60 7.39
C TRP A 83 -6.78 5.59 6.76
N ILE A 84 -8.00 5.13 6.51
CA ILE A 84 -9.07 5.95 5.96
C ILE A 84 -10.11 6.12 7.08
N PRO A 85 -10.38 7.35 7.54
CA PRO A 85 -11.22 7.60 8.72
C PRO A 85 -12.66 7.09 8.58
N ARG A 86 -13.20 7.19 7.37
CA ARG A 86 -14.59 6.84 7.08
C ARG A 86 -14.71 6.17 5.73
N ASN A 87 -15.55 5.14 5.67
CA ASN A 87 -15.96 4.55 4.39
C ASN A 87 -17.17 5.34 3.87
N LEU A 88 -16.96 6.13 2.81
CA LEU A 88 -17.99 6.98 2.21
C LEU A 88 -18.90 6.18 1.28
N THR A 89 -20.19 6.53 1.27
CA THR A 89 -21.14 6.03 0.26
C THR A 89 -20.85 6.65 -1.10
N GLU A 90 -21.37 6.05 -2.17
CA GLU A 90 -21.16 6.58 -3.52
C GLU A 90 -21.73 7.99 -3.69
N THR A 91 -22.90 8.26 -3.10
CA THR A 91 -23.50 9.59 -3.05
C THR A 91 -22.60 10.60 -2.35
N GLN A 92 -22.05 10.26 -1.18
CA GLN A 92 -21.13 11.14 -0.44
C GLN A 92 -19.87 11.47 -1.24
N LYS A 93 -19.34 10.51 -2.02
CA LYS A 93 -18.19 10.77 -2.89
C LYS A 93 -18.55 11.72 -4.03
N MET A 94 -19.71 11.51 -4.66
CA MET A 94 -20.19 12.40 -5.74
C MET A 94 -20.39 13.81 -5.22
N ASP A 95 -20.99 13.97 -4.03
CA ASP A 95 -21.17 15.26 -3.37
C ASP A 95 -19.81 15.92 -3.10
N CYS A 96 -18.84 15.19 -2.54
CA CYS A 96 -17.48 15.72 -2.33
C CYS A 96 -16.85 16.22 -3.62
N VAL A 97 -16.92 15.45 -4.71
CA VAL A 97 -16.35 15.84 -6.02
C VAL A 97 -17.08 17.06 -6.58
N TYR A 98 -18.40 17.10 -6.48
CA TYR A 98 -19.23 18.22 -6.93
C TYR A 98 -18.88 19.51 -6.18
N TRP A 99 -18.84 19.47 -4.84
CA TRP A 99 -18.50 20.63 -4.01
C TRP A 99 -17.08 21.13 -4.29
N CYS A 100 -16.09 20.23 -4.36
CA CYS A 100 -14.71 20.60 -4.68
C CYS A 100 -14.61 21.26 -6.07
N ASN A 101 -15.25 20.69 -7.09
CA ASN A 101 -15.21 21.28 -8.43
C ASN A 101 -15.94 22.62 -8.52
N SER A 102 -17.02 22.78 -7.77
CA SER A 102 -17.76 24.06 -7.71
C SER A 102 -16.90 25.12 -7.03
N MET A 103 -16.28 24.79 -5.89
CA MET A 103 -15.37 25.68 -5.17
C MET A 103 -14.12 26.03 -5.98
N LEU A 104 -13.59 25.11 -6.80
CA LEU A 104 -12.47 25.39 -7.70
C LEU A 104 -12.83 26.33 -8.85
N LYS A 105 -14.08 26.32 -9.32
CA LYS A 105 -14.55 27.19 -10.42
C LYS A 105 -14.91 28.59 -9.94
N GLU A 106 -15.54 28.68 -8.77
CA GLU A 106 -15.96 29.93 -8.11
C GLU A 106 -14.79 30.61 -7.39
N GLY A 107 -13.82 29.83 -6.92
CA GLY A 107 -12.67 30.26 -6.13
C GLY A 107 -11.59 30.97 -6.95
N ALA A 108 -11.93 32.11 -7.53
CA ALA A 108 -10.96 33.09 -8.00
C ALA A 108 -10.37 33.85 -6.80
N LEU A 109 -9.49 33.16 -6.05
CA LEU A 109 -8.41 33.62 -5.12
C LEU A 109 -8.67 34.69 -4.04
N ASP A 110 -9.68 35.56 -4.13
CA ASP A 110 -9.88 36.66 -3.16
C ASP A 110 -10.72 36.23 -1.95
N LEU A 111 -11.76 35.41 -2.16
CA LEU A 111 -12.69 35.00 -1.10
C LEU A 111 -12.10 33.97 -0.11
N VAL A 112 -10.97 33.34 -0.42
CA VAL A 112 -10.35 32.34 0.47
C VAL A 112 -9.81 33.00 1.74
N TRP A 113 -9.35 34.25 1.64
CA TRP A 113 -8.80 35.00 2.78
C TRP A 113 -9.86 35.36 3.82
N ASP A 114 -11.14 35.41 3.43
CA ASP A 114 -12.26 35.72 4.30
C ASP A 114 -12.82 34.48 5.03
N ILE A 115 -12.34 33.27 4.70
CA ILE A 115 -12.83 32.03 5.31
C ILE A 115 -12.09 31.76 6.63
N ALA A 116 -12.79 31.92 7.75
CA ALA A 116 -12.35 31.42 9.04
C ALA A 116 -12.83 29.96 9.24
N ILE A 117 -11.88 29.03 9.44
CA ILE A 117 -12.16 27.62 9.73
C ILE A 117 -11.80 27.35 11.19
N SER A 118 -12.69 26.70 11.94
CA SER A 118 -12.45 26.24 13.31
C SER A 118 -12.73 24.75 13.39
N ASP A 119 -11.85 24.00 14.05
CA ASP A 119 -12.07 22.61 14.44
C ASP A 119 -11.87 22.42 15.94
N GLU A 120 -12.35 21.30 16.47
CA GLU A 120 -12.14 20.91 17.86
C GLU A 120 -11.20 19.71 17.90
N THR A 121 -10.06 19.88 18.56
CA THR A 121 -9.08 18.81 18.77
C THR A 121 -9.10 18.35 20.22
N TRP A 122 -9.33 17.05 20.45
CA TRP A 122 -9.27 16.47 21.78
C TRP A 122 -7.81 16.33 22.25
N ILE A 123 -7.46 16.96 23.37
CA ILE A 123 -6.15 16.84 24.01
C ILE A 123 -6.28 15.90 25.21
N TYR A 124 -5.58 14.77 25.16
CA TYR A 124 -5.57 13.82 26.26
C TYR A 124 -4.80 14.40 27.46
N CYS A 125 -5.47 14.55 28.61
CA CYS A 125 -4.84 14.97 29.85
C CYS A 125 -4.33 13.73 30.61
N TYR A 126 -3.01 13.53 30.60
CA TYR A 126 -2.37 12.45 31.33
C TYR A 126 -2.22 12.82 32.81
N ASN A 127 -2.79 12.01 33.71
CA ASN A 127 -2.57 12.14 35.15
C ASN A 127 -1.47 11.16 35.59
N PRO A 128 -0.28 11.63 36.01
CA PRO A 128 0.81 10.75 36.42
C PRO A 128 0.55 10.01 37.74
N ASN A 129 -0.40 10.48 38.56
CA ASN A 129 -0.59 9.99 39.94
C ASN A 129 -1.50 8.75 40.06
N THR A 130 -1.99 8.20 38.95
CA THR A 130 -2.92 7.04 38.96
C THR A 130 -2.26 5.73 38.53
N LYS A 131 -0.94 5.66 38.42
CA LYS A 131 -0.26 4.36 38.23
C LYS A 131 -0.24 3.61 39.57
N PRO A 132 -0.88 2.43 39.70
CA PRO A 132 -0.56 1.55 40.82
C PRO A 132 0.91 1.15 40.71
N GLU A 133 1.64 1.26 41.82
CA GLU A 133 3.01 0.75 41.91
C GLU A 133 2.99 -0.75 41.60
N THR A 134 3.51 -1.13 40.43
CA THR A 134 3.89 -2.51 40.16
C THR A 134 5.16 -2.78 40.94
N THR A 135 5.01 -3.25 42.18
CA THR A 135 6.10 -3.84 42.95
C THR A 135 6.57 -5.10 42.21
N VAL A 136 7.85 -5.12 41.86
CA VAL A 136 8.56 -6.24 41.23
C VAL A 136 8.71 -7.39 42.22
#